data_AF-A0A1M6NQY3-F1
#
_entry.id   AF-A0A1M6NQY3-F1
#
_cell.length_a   1.000
_cell.length_b   1.000
_cell.length_c   1.000
_cell.angle_alpha   90.00
_cell.angle_beta   90.00
_cell.angle_gamma   90.00
#
_symmetry.space_group_name_H-M   'P 1'
#
loop_
_entity.id
_entity.type
_entity.pdbx_description
1 polymer ?
#
loop_
_entity_poly.entity_id
_entity_poly.type
_entity_poly.pdbx_seq_one_letter_code
_entity_poly.pdbx_strand_id
1 'polypeptide(L)'
;MISKSPSYFFIEAIEDSKVLIMSYNNWQKLKEQNPKWNLLLVKLLEKGYATKEKREREFLLLDAENRYRIYLKEYPTLENRVKQHMIASYLGITPIALSRIRRKMKA
;
A
#
# COMPACT_ATOMS: atom_id res chain seq x y z
N MET A 1 -13.21 6.84 -8.58
CA MET A 1 -14.55 6.90 -7.95
C MET A 1 -15.07 8.33 -7.86
N ILE A 2 -14.31 9.26 -7.29
CA ILE A 2 -14.74 10.65 -7.04
C ILE A 2 -14.77 11.48 -8.33
N SER A 3 -13.70 11.46 -9.13
CA SER A 3 -13.56 12.23 -10.38
C SER A 3 -14.19 11.57 -11.61
N LYS A 4 -14.69 10.34 -11.50
CA LYS A 4 -15.10 9.47 -12.64
C LYS A 4 -14.06 9.42 -13.78
N SER A 5 -12.77 9.60 -13.47
CA SER A 5 -11.67 9.51 -14.44
C SER A 5 -11.04 8.12 -14.47
N PRO A 6 -10.32 7.77 -15.55
CA PRO A 6 -9.44 6.61 -15.57
C PRO A 6 -8.45 6.61 -14.39
N SER A 7 -8.02 5.42 -13.98
CA SER A 7 -6.99 5.27 -12.96
C SER A 7 -5.64 5.78 -13.47
N TYR A 8 -4.90 6.50 -12.62
CA TYR A 8 -3.51 6.88 -12.90
C TYR A 8 -2.54 5.69 -12.78
N PHE A 9 -2.97 4.58 -12.18
CA PHE A 9 -2.14 3.43 -11.87
C PHE A 9 -2.78 2.13 -12.34
N PHE A 10 -1.94 1.17 -12.68
CA PHE A 10 -2.32 -0.22 -12.91
C PHE A 10 -2.04 -1.06 -11.66
N ILE A 11 -2.74 -2.18 -11.54
CA ILE A 11 -2.52 -3.18 -10.49
C ILE A 11 -2.07 -4.46 -11.19
N GLU A 12 -0.93 -5.00 -10.75
CA GLU A 12 -0.36 -6.25 -11.24
C GLU A 12 -0.24 -7.22 -10.07
N ALA A 13 -0.63 -8.48 -10.29
CA ALA A 13 -0.41 -9.55 -9.34
C ALA A 13 1.03 -10.06 -9.50
N ILE A 14 1.83 -9.98 -8.42
CA ILE A 14 3.23 -10.44 -8.43
C ILE A 14 3.40 -11.95 -8.21
N GLU A 15 2.29 -12.63 -7.95
CA GLU A 15 2.16 -14.06 -7.66
C GLU A 15 0.73 -14.53 -7.97
N ASP A 16 0.53 -15.84 -8.07
CA ASP A 16 -0.79 -16.44 -8.31
C ASP A 16 -1.82 -15.95 -7.29
N SER A 17 -2.86 -15.27 -7.78
CA SER A 17 -3.79 -14.52 -6.95
C SER A 17 -5.24 -14.79 -7.34
N LYS A 18 -6.13 -14.76 -6.34
CA LYS A 18 -7.58 -14.70 -6.54
C LYS A 18 -8.06 -13.34 -6.10
N VAL A 19 -8.77 -12.63 -6.98
CA VAL A 19 -9.24 -11.27 -6.73
C VAL A 19 -10.76 -11.19 -6.82
N LEU A 20 -11.36 -10.41 -5.94
CA LEU A 20 -12.77 -10.05 -6.00
C LEU A 20 -12.90 -8.72 -6.73
N ILE A 21 -13.71 -8.69 -7.79
CA ILE A 21 -13.95 -7.50 -8.60
C ILE A 21 -15.40 -7.08 -8.43
N MET A 22 -15.61 -5.78 -8.25
CA MET A 22 -16.94 -5.18 -8.20
C MET A 22 -16.99 -3.96 -9.12
N SER A 23 -17.99 -3.92 -10.00
CA SER A 23 -18.24 -2.74 -10.82
C SER A 23 -18.74 -1.58 -9.97
N TYR A 24 -18.42 -0.36 -10.38
CA TYR A 24 -18.91 0.84 -9.70
C TYR A 24 -20.44 0.89 -9.62
N ASN A 25 -21.13 0.42 -10.67
CA ASN A 25 -22.59 0.40 -10.72
C ASN A 25 -23.18 -0.59 -9.70
N ASN A 26 -22.56 -1.77 -9.53
CA ASN A 26 -22.99 -2.72 -8.50
C ASN A 26 -22.77 -2.16 -7.09
N TRP A 27 -21.66 -1.45 -6.88
CA TRP A 27 -21.42 -0.75 -5.62
C TRP A 27 -22.49 0.32 -5.32
N GLN A 28 -22.91 1.11 -6.31
CA GLN A 28 -24.00 2.08 -6.12
C GLN A 28 -25.31 1.39 -5.70
N LYS A 29 -25.69 0.32 -6.40
CA LYS A 29 -26.90 -0.47 -6.09
C LYS A 29 -26.87 -1.03 -4.66
N LEU A 30 -25.72 -1.52 -4.20
CA LEU A 30 -25.58 -2.03 -2.83
C LEU A 30 -25.84 -0.93 -1.78
N LYS A 31 -25.30 0.28 -2.01
CA LYS A 31 -25.53 1.41 -1.10
C LYS A 31 -26.99 1.82 -1.03
N GLU A 32 -27.71 1.78 -2.16
CA GLU A 32 -29.14 2.07 -2.22
C GLU A 32 -29.98 1.01 -1.49
N GLN A 33 -29.61 -0.26 -1.62
CA GLN A 33 -30.33 -1.39 -0.99
C GLN A 33 -30.10 -1.47 0.52
N ASN A 34 -28.92 -1.10 1.00
CA ASN A 34 -28.60 -1.17 2.42
C ASN A 34 -27.61 -0.05 2.84
N PRO A 35 -28.05 0.93 3.63
CA PRO A 35 -27.21 2.03 4.09
C PRO A 35 -25.96 1.61 4.87
N LYS A 36 -25.90 0.37 5.42
CA LYS A 36 -24.69 -0.15 6.09
C LYS A 36 -23.47 -0.19 5.16
N TRP A 37 -23.65 -0.28 3.84
CA TRP A 37 -22.56 -0.17 2.88
C TRP A 37 -21.87 1.20 2.90
N ASN A 38 -22.58 2.27 3.26
CA ASN A 38 -21.97 3.59 3.46
C ASN A 38 -21.06 3.59 4.71
N LEU A 39 -21.47 2.93 5.80
CA LEU A 39 -20.62 2.79 6.98
C LEU A 39 -19.35 1.99 6.68
N LEU A 40 -19.47 0.91 5.88
CA LEU A 40 -18.31 0.17 5.40
C LEU A 40 -17.39 1.07 4.58
N LEU A 41 -17.94 1.88 3.67
CA LEU A 41 -17.17 2.82 2.86
C LEU A 41 -16.36 3.79 3.73
N VAL A 42 -17.01 4.39 4.73
CA VAL A 42 -16.35 5.33 5.65
C VAL A 42 -15.17 4.66 6.34
N LYS A 43 -15.36 3.46 6.90
CA LYS A 43 -14.26 2.72 7.55
C LYS A 43 -13.12 2.38 6.59
N LEU A 44 -13.42 2.03 5.34
CA LEU A 44 -12.41 1.76 4.32
C LEU A 44 -11.63 3.04 3.97
N LEU A 45 -12.32 4.18 3.85
CA LEU A 45 -11.69 5.47 3.58
C LEU A 45 -10.84 5.94 4.75
N GLU A 46 -11.31 5.83 6.00
CA GLU A 46 -10.56 6.16 7.21
C GLU A 46 -9.26 5.36 7.29
N LYS A 47 -9.35 4.04 7.11
CA LYS A 47 -8.16 3.17 7.11
C LYS A 47 -7.19 3.52 5.97
N GLY A 48 -7.72 3.75 4.77
CA GLY A 48 -6.92 4.13 3.61
C GLY A 48 -6.22 5.47 3.81
N TYR A 49 -6.93 6.46 4.37
CA TYR A 49 -6.39 7.78 4.67
C TYR A 49 -5.31 7.72 5.75
N ALA A 50 -5.56 7.04 6.87
CA ALA A 50 -4.57 6.87 7.93
C ALA A 50 -3.29 6.19 7.43
N THR A 51 -3.41 5.18 6.56
CA THR A 51 -2.25 4.51 5.95
C THR A 51 -1.46 5.46 5.04
N LYS A 52 -2.16 6.26 4.23
CA LYS A 52 -1.55 7.23 3.33
C LYS A 52 -0.85 8.36 4.11
N GLU A 53 -1.52 8.95 5.08
CA GLU A 53 -0.99 10.02 5.93
C GLU A 53 0.24 9.55 6.69
N LYS A 54 0.18 8.36 7.32
CA LYS A 54 1.32 7.75 7.99
C LYS A 54 2.52 7.63 7.05
N ARG A 55 2.31 7.13 5.83
CA ARG A 55 3.39 7.00 4.85
C ARG A 55 3.98 8.36 4.47
N GLU A 56 3.17 9.37 4.22
CA GLU A 56 3.63 10.74 3.92
C GLU A 56 4.47 11.31 5.07
N ARG A 57 3.97 11.17 6.30
CA ARG A 57 4.69 11.56 7.52
C ARG A 57 6.03 10.86 7.67
N GLU A 58 6.09 9.54 7.47
CA GLU A 58 7.34 8.78 7.54
C GLU A 58 8.33 9.23 6.48
N PHE A 59 7.89 9.52 5.26
CA PHE A 59 8.74 10.07 4.20
C PHE A 59 9.31 11.45 4.53
N LEU A 60 8.56 12.29 5.27
CA LEU A 60 9.00 13.61 5.68
C LEU A 60 9.93 13.59 6.89
N LEU A 61 9.70 12.69 7.85
CA LEU A 61 10.35 12.73 9.16
C LEU A 61 11.47 11.71 9.35
N LEU A 62 11.49 10.63 8.55
CA LEU A 62 12.39 9.50 8.77
C LEU A 62 13.37 9.30 7.62
N ASP A 63 14.58 8.87 7.97
CA ASP A 63 15.54 8.39 7.00
C ASP A 63 15.14 7.03 6.40
N ALA A 64 15.88 6.60 5.38
CA ALA A 64 15.63 5.35 4.67
C ALA A 64 15.79 4.10 5.55
N GLU A 65 16.72 4.13 6.52
CA GLU A 65 16.97 2.99 7.41
C GLU A 65 15.79 2.78 8.38
N ASN A 66 15.29 3.86 8.99
CA ASN A 66 14.13 3.78 9.88
C ASN A 66 12.85 3.38 9.12
N ARG A 67 12.63 3.91 7.92
CA ARG A 67 11.51 3.47 7.06
C ARG A 67 11.61 1.99 6.70
N TYR A 68 12.82 1.48 6.44
CA TYR A 68 13.02 0.05 6.20
C TYR A 68 12.71 -0.81 7.43
N ARG A 69 13.15 -0.39 8.62
CA ARG A 69 12.82 -1.09 9.89
C ARG A 69 11.31 -1.13 10.15
N ILE A 70 10.61 -0.03 9.88
CA ILE A 70 9.14 0.00 9.98
C ILE A 70 8.52 -0.97 8.99
N TYR A 71 8.97 -0.97 7.73
CA TYR A 71 8.50 -1.90 6.71
C TYR A 71 8.64 -3.37 7.14
N LEU A 72 9.79 -3.76 7.71
CA LEU A 72 10.00 -5.12 8.20
C LEU A 72 9.06 -5.48 9.36
N LYS A 73 8.74 -4.52 10.23
CA LYS A 73 7.81 -4.72 11.34
C LYS A 73 6.35 -4.82 10.87
N GLU A 74 5.96 -4.01 9.90
CA GLU A 74 4.59 -4.02 9.36
C GLU A 74 4.31 -5.20 8.44
N TYR A 75 5.34 -5.63 7.69
CA TYR A 75 5.22 -6.63 6.65
C TYR A 75 6.28 -7.74 6.80
N PRO A 76 6.29 -8.48 7.93
CA PRO A 76 7.36 -9.42 8.27
C PRO A 76 7.53 -10.55 7.23
N THR A 77 6.48 -10.87 6.47
CA THR A 77 6.52 -11.94 5.46
C THR A 77 6.78 -11.43 4.04
N LEU A 78 6.69 -10.12 3.78
CA LEU A 78 6.79 -9.60 2.41
C LEU A 78 8.23 -9.42 1.93
N GLU A 79 9.22 -9.23 2.82
CA GLU A 79 10.62 -9.06 2.40
C GLU A 79 11.10 -10.23 1.52
N ASN A 80 10.66 -11.45 1.83
CA ASN A 80 11.05 -12.68 1.12
C ASN A 80 10.19 -12.98 -0.11
N ARG A 81 9.03 -12.34 -0.25
CA ARG A 81 8.08 -12.58 -1.35
C ARG A 81 8.18 -11.54 -2.46
N VAL A 82 8.72 -10.36 -2.14
CA VAL A 82 8.76 -9.22 -3.05
C VAL A 82 10.19 -8.98 -3.54
N LYS A 83 10.34 -8.69 -4.83
CA LYS A 83 11.64 -8.34 -5.41
C LYS A 83 12.19 -7.06 -4.75
N GLN A 84 13.49 -7.07 -4.45
CA GLN A 84 14.14 -5.99 -3.68
C GLN A 84 14.01 -4.61 -4.33
N HIS A 85 13.95 -4.50 -5.66
CA HIS A 85 13.76 -3.21 -6.33
C HIS A 85 12.36 -2.62 -6.08
N MET A 86 11.33 -3.45 -5.89
CA MET A 86 9.98 -2.99 -5.54
C MET A 86 9.95 -2.48 -4.10
N ILE A 87 10.66 -3.14 -3.19
CA ILE A 87 10.84 -2.67 -1.80
C ILE A 87 11.60 -1.33 -1.80
N ALA A 88 12.67 -1.20 -2.58
CA ALA A 88 13.41 0.05 -2.71
C ALA A 88 12.54 1.18 -3.25
N SER A 89 11.74 0.91 -4.29
CA SER A 89 10.75 1.85 -4.83
C SER A 89 9.70 2.24 -3.79
N TYR A 90 9.17 1.27 -3.03
CA TYR A 90 8.22 1.53 -1.93
C TYR A 90 8.81 2.49 -0.89
N LEU A 91 10.08 2.32 -0.55
CA LEU A 91 10.83 3.16 0.39
C LEU A 91 11.37 4.46 -0.24
N GLY A 92 11.13 4.71 -1.53
CA GLY A 92 11.63 5.91 -2.21
C GLY A 92 13.17 6.02 -2.24
N ILE A 93 13.87 4.88 -2.40
CA ILE A 93 15.33 4.83 -2.52
C ILE A 93 15.76 3.95 -3.69
N THR A 94 17.03 4.03 -4.07
CA THR A 94 17.58 3.13 -5.09
C THR A 94 17.79 1.71 -4.54
N PRO A 95 17.76 0.66 -5.38
CA PRO A 95 18.09 -0.70 -4.95
C PRO A 95 19.48 -0.81 -4.31
N ILE A 96 20.44 -0.01 -4.78
CA ILE A 96 21.80 0.07 -4.23
C ILE A 96 21.77 0.61 -2.80
N ALA A 97 21.01 1.67 -2.53
CA ALA A 97 20.85 2.23 -1.19
C ALA A 97 20.22 1.21 -0.23
N LEU A 98 19.17 0.50 -0.68
CA LEU A 98 18.55 -0.57 0.12
C LEU A 98 19.55 -1.70 0.45
N SER A 99 20.34 -2.13 -0.54
CA SER A 99 21.37 -3.16 -0.35
C SER A 99 22.39 -2.76 0.74
N ARG A 100 22.84 -1.49 0.73
CA ARG A 100 23.75 -0.96 1.76
C ARG A 100 23.14 -0.99 3.16
N ILE A 101 21.88 -0.55 3.30
CA ILE A 101 21.14 -0.57 4.57
C ILE A 101 21.04 -2.00 5.11
N ARG A 102 20.62 -2.95 4.27
CA ARG A 102 20.48 -4.37 4.65
C ARG A 102 21.80 -4.98 5.13
N ARG A 103 22.92 -4.66 4.46
CA ARG A 103 24.25 -5.14 4.88
C ARG A 103 24.64 -4.57 6.25
N LYS A 104 24.39 -3.28 6.49
CA LYS A 104 24.67 -2.62 7.78
C LYS A 104 23.87 -3.23 8.93
N MET A 105 22.62 -3.67 8.69
CA MET A 105 21.77 -4.28 9.72
C MET A 105 22.12 -5.74 10.06
N LYS A 106 22.93 -6.41 9.24
CA LYS A 106 23.38 -7.79 9.48
C LYS A 106 24.75 -7.87 10.17
N ALA A 107 25.45 -6.74 10.26
CA ALA A 107 26.69 -6.58 11.01
C ALA A 107 26.36 -6.24 12.46
#